data_AF-A0A7Z0PE15-F1
#
_entry.id   AF-A0A7Z0PE15-F1
#
_cell.length_a   1.000
_cell.length_b   1.000
_cell.length_c   1.000
_cell.angle_alpha   90.00
_cell.angle_beta   90.00
_cell.angle_gamma   90.00
#
_symmetry.space_group_name_H-M   'P 1'
#
loop_
_entity.id
_entity.type
_entity.pdbx_description
1 polymer ?
#
loop_
_entity_poly.entity_id
_entity_poly.type
_entity_poly.pdbx_seq_one_letter_code
_entity_poly.pdbx_strand_id
1 'polypeptide(L)'
;MIKKFITISIVIFSLSCSAVTPLSKYHIKEIASIASKRIFSESFDKVQYKDMRIYKKGYGTWYISAYGDYGIYLLEIDEDGNVMKFLKNEYSE
;
A
#
# COMPACT_ATOMS: atom_id res chain seq x y z
N MET A 1 -36.93 -31.05 19.71
CA MET A 1 -36.17 -29.88 20.20
C MET A 1 -34.88 -29.59 19.42
N ILE A 2 -34.56 -30.35 18.35
CA ILE A 2 -33.30 -30.23 17.58
C ILE A 2 -33.41 -29.30 16.35
N LYS A 3 -34.60 -29.15 15.75
CA LYS A 3 -34.79 -28.35 14.53
C LYS A 3 -34.56 -26.83 14.70
N LYS A 4 -34.72 -26.29 15.91
CA LYS A 4 -34.52 -24.85 16.19
C LYS A 4 -33.05 -24.44 16.37
N PHE A 5 -32.18 -25.37 16.77
CA PHE A 5 -30.76 -25.09 16.97
C PHE A 5 -29.99 -24.95 15.65
N ILE A 6 -30.37 -25.73 14.64
CA ILE A 6 -29.72 -25.71 13.32
C ILE A 6 -29.95 -24.37 12.60
N THR A 7 -31.11 -23.74 12.81
CA THR A 7 -31.46 -22.48 12.16
C THR A 7 -30.66 -21.29 12.70
N ILE A 8 -30.24 -21.33 13.97
CA ILE A 8 -29.46 -20.27 14.62
C ILE A 8 -28.00 -20.28 14.15
N SER A 9 -27.41 -21.46 13.91
CA SER A 9 -26.03 -21.56 13.40
C SER A 9 -25.85 -20.98 11.99
N ILE A 10 -26.87 -21.06 11.14
CA ILE A 10 -26.82 -20.54 9.75
C ILE A 10 -26.84 -18.99 9.69
N VAL A 11 -27.51 -18.34 10.64
CA VAL A 11 -27.57 -16.86 10.71
C VAL A 11 -26.26 -16.26 11.22
N ILE A 12 -25.54 -16.97 12.10
CA ILE A 12 -24.24 -16.49 12.62
C ILE A 12 -23.13 -16.63 11.55
N PHE A 13 -23.20 -17.66 10.69
CA PHE A 13 -22.23 -17.87 9.61
C PHE A 13 -22.37 -16.90 8.43
N SER A 14 -23.49 -16.17 8.32
CA SER A 14 -23.76 -15.25 7.22
C SER A 14 -23.34 -13.80 7.50
N LEU A 15 -22.92 -13.48 8.73
CA LEU A 15 -22.46 -12.14 9.12
C LEU A 15 -20.92 -11.98 9.08
N SER A 16 -20.16 -13.06 8.88
CA SER A 16 -18.69 -13.05 8.96
C SER A 16 -17.99 -12.66 7.66
N CYS A 17 -18.72 -12.32 6.59
CA CYS A 17 -18.15 -11.97 5.29
C CYS A 17 -18.63 -10.59 4.79
N SER A 18 -18.76 -9.60 5.68
CA SER A 18 -18.71 -8.22 5.22
C SER A 18 -17.26 -7.94 4.82
N ALA A 19 -16.95 -8.10 3.53
CA ALA A 19 -15.67 -7.75 2.93
C ALA A 19 -15.44 -6.23 3.06
N VAL A 20 -14.96 -5.80 4.22
CA VAL A 20 -14.51 -4.43 4.42
C VAL A 20 -13.20 -4.31 3.63
N THR A 21 -13.25 -3.61 2.51
CA THR A 21 -12.03 -3.24 1.79
C THR A 21 -11.20 -2.34 2.70
N PRO A 22 -9.96 -2.72 3.08
CA PRO A 22 -9.16 -1.89 3.94
C PRO A 22 -8.85 -0.58 3.20
N LEU A 23 -9.38 0.51 3.72
CA LEU A 23 -9.03 1.83 3.23
C LEU A 23 -7.67 2.18 3.82
N SER A 24 -6.72 2.59 2.98
CA SER A 24 -5.45 3.12 3.50
C SER A 24 -5.68 4.17 4.58
N LYS A 25 -4.94 4.03 5.68
CA LYS A 25 -4.93 4.95 6.81
C LYS A 25 -4.22 6.26 6.49
N TYR A 26 -3.46 6.29 5.40
CA TYR A 26 -2.58 7.38 5.03
C TYR A 26 -3.07 8.13 3.80
N HIS A 27 -2.81 9.42 3.81
CA HIS A 27 -2.98 10.30 2.66
C HIS A 27 -1.74 10.29 1.76
N ILE A 28 -1.93 10.75 0.52
CA ILE A 28 -0.88 10.76 -0.50
C ILE A 28 0.42 11.44 -0.06
N LYS A 29 0.35 12.49 0.77
CA LYS A 29 1.53 13.21 1.28
C LYS A 29 2.34 12.38 2.29
N GLU A 30 1.65 11.59 3.12
CA GLU A 30 2.29 10.73 4.11
C GLU A 30 2.96 9.55 3.40
N ILE A 31 2.28 8.97 2.42
CA ILE A 31 2.84 7.93 1.53
C ILE A 31 4.08 8.42 0.80
N ALA A 32 4.04 9.66 0.28
CA ALA A 32 5.22 10.28 -0.33
C ALA A 32 6.39 10.41 0.66
N SER A 33 6.11 10.80 1.90
CA SER A 33 7.14 10.90 2.94
C SER A 33 7.72 9.54 3.31
N ILE A 34 6.90 8.51 3.42
CA ILE A 34 7.32 7.12 3.67
C ILE A 34 8.23 6.64 2.53
N ALA A 35 7.78 6.82 1.28
CA ALA A 35 8.54 6.45 0.09
C ALA A 35 9.89 7.18 0.03
N SER A 36 9.89 8.51 0.21
CA SER A 36 11.13 9.32 0.20
C SER A 36 12.12 8.85 1.26
N LYS A 37 11.64 8.60 2.49
CA LYS A 37 12.48 8.11 3.59
C LYS A 37 13.05 6.74 3.27
N ARG A 38 12.27 5.85 2.66
CA ARG A 38 12.71 4.51 2.26
C ARG A 38 13.79 4.58 1.19
N ILE A 39 13.57 5.35 0.13
CA ILE A 39 14.54 5.56 -0.96
C ILE A 39 15.84 6.12 -0.40
N PHE A 40 15.76 7.15 0.44
CA PHE A 40 16.94 7.73 1.07
C PHE A 40 17.70 6.72 1.95
N SER A 41 16.98 5.87 2.70
CA SER A 41 17.61 4.85 3.55
C SER A 41 18.34 3.75 2.77
N GLU A 42 17.86 3.40 1.58
CA GLU A 42 18.39 2.29 0.78
C GLU A 42 19.39 2.75 -0.29
N SER A 43 19.25 3.96 -0.80
CA SER A 43 20.02 4.45 -1.96
C SER A 43 20.68 5.80 -1.74
N PHE A 44 20.53 6.40 -0.55
CA PHE A 44 21.04 7.74 -0.20
C PHE A 44 20.57 8.85 -1.17
N ASP A 45 19.52 8.57 -1.94
CA ASP A 45 18.94 9.48 -2.92
C ASP A 45 17.79 10.28 -2.31
N LYS A 46 17.73 11.58 -2.61
CA LYS A 46 16.74 12.50 -2.07
C LYS A 46 15.70 12.82 -3.12
N VAL A 47 14.60 12.07 -3.10
CA VAL A 47 13.49 12.31 -4.03
C VAL A 47 12.45 13.24 -3.42
N GLN A 48 12.01 14.27 -4.16
CA GLN A 48 10.96 15.17 -3.74
C GLN A 48 9.59 14.68 -4.19
N TYR A 49 8.52 15.07 -3.49
CA TYR A 49 7.14 14.70 -3.84
C TYR A 49 6.75 15.04 -5.28
N LYS A 50 7.21 16.19 -5.80
CA LYS A 50 6.93 16.63 -7.18
C LYS A 50 7.50 15.67 -8.24
N ASP A 51 8.52 14.91 -7.87
CA ASP A 51 9.22 13.95 -8.72
C ASP A 51 8.65 12.53 -8.50
N MET A 52 7.48 12.40 -7.87
CA MET A 52 6.80 11.14 -7.63
C MET A 52 5.46 11.07 -8.36
N ARG A 53 5.22 9.96 -9.03
CA ARG A 53 3.88 9.51 -9.44
C ARG A 53 3.36 8.55 -8.38
N ILE A 54 2.22 8.91 -7.79
CA ILE A 54 1.59 8.12 -6.74
C ILE A 54 0.15 7.85 -7.15
N TYR A 55 -0.24 6.59 -7.17
CA TYR A 55 -1.62 6.19 -7.39
C TYR A 55 -2.00 5.04 -6.48
N LYS A 56 -3.30 4.89 -6.23
CA LYS A 56 -3.87 3.85 -5.39
C LYS A 56 -4.54 2.81 -6.28
N LYS A 57 -4.34 1.52 -6.01
CA LYS A 57 -4.96 0.43 -6.78
C LYS A 57 -5.40 -0.69 -5.83
N GLY A 58 -6.61 -1.21 -6.04
CA GLY A 58 -7.15 -2.32 -5.25
C GLY A 58 -7.46 -1.94 -3.80
N TYR A 59 -7.09 -2.83 -2.88
CA TYR A 59 -7.43 -2.83 -1.44
C TYR A 59 -6.59 -1.85 -0.61
N GLY A 60 -6.51 -0.59 -1.01
CA GLY A 60 -5.77 0.38 -0.19
C GLY A 60 -4.30 0.55 -0.55
N THR A 61 -3.72 -0.33 -1.36
CA THR A 61 -2.31 -0.31 -1.74
C THR A 61 -1.94 0.89 -2.61
N TRP A 62 -0.84 1.53 -2.25
CA TRP A 62 -0.21 2.63 -2.97
C TRP A 62 0.93 2.15 -3.83
N TYR A 63 0.96 2.63 -5.06
CA TYR A 63 2.02 2.40 -6.03
C TYR A 63 2.72 3.71 -6.29
N ILE A 64 4.04 3.70 -6.14
CA ILE A 64 4.88 4.89 -6.25
C ILE A 64 5.94 4.63 -7.32
N SER A 65 6.07 5.58 -8.23
CA SER A 65 7.22 5.71 -9.12
C SER A 65 7.88 7.05 -8.84
N ALA A 66 9.11 7.01 -8.36
CA ALA A 66 9.87 8.15 -7.87
C ALA A 66 11.12 8.34 -8.74
N TYR A 67 11.31 9.54 -9.27
CA TYR A 67 12.46 9.89 -10.10
C TYR A 67 13.48 10.61 -9.22
N GLY A 68 14.60 9.95 -8.90
CA GLY A 68 15.71 10.54 -8.16
C GLY A 68 16.90 10.84 -9.07
N ASP A 69 17.98 11.35 -8.48
CA ASP A 69 19.17 11.73 -9.24
C ASP A 69 19.91 10.49 -9.79
N TYR A 70 19.83 9.37 -9.08
CA TYR A 70 20.58 8.14 -9.38
C TYR A 70 19.75 7.02 -10.00
N GLY A 71 18.45 7.27 -10.23
CA GLY A 71 17.58 6.29 -10.88
C GLY A 71 16.09 6.49 -10.60
N ILE A 72 15.32 5.53 -11.09
CA ILE A 72 13.86 5.45 -10.91
C ILE A 72 13.57 4.39 -9.84
N TYR A 73 12.80 4.77 -8.84
CA TYR A 73 12.42 3.90 -7.72
C TYR A 73 10.95 3.54 -7.82
N LEU A 74 10.66 2.24 -7.79
CA LEU A 74 9.32 1.69 -7.78
C LEU A 74 9.03 1.08 -6.40
N LEU A 75 7.97 1.56 -5.76
CA LEU A 75 7.56 1.09 -4.43
C LEU A 75 6.10 0.68 -4.43
N GLU A 76 5.80 -0.34 -3.63
CA GLU A 76 4.43 -0.73 -3.27
C GLU A 76 4.30 -0.60 -1.76
N ILE A 77 3.31 0.15 -1.31
CA ILE A 77 3.05 0.43 0.11
C ILE A 77 1.63 -0.02 0.44
N ASP A 78 1.46 -0.84 1.48
CA ASP A 78 0.16 -1.33 1.90
C ASP A 78 -0.70 -0.23 2.58
N GLU A 79 -1.93 -0.59 2.96
CA GLU A 79 -2.87 0.29 3.66
C GLU A 79 -2.35 0.83 5.00
N ASP A 80 -1.39 0.12 5.62
CA ASP A 80 -0.79 0.38 6.92
C ASP A 80 0.56 1.11 6.82
N GLY A 81 0.99 1.45 5.62
CA GLY A 81 2.21 2.22 5.37
C GLY A 81 3.49 1.37 5.31
N ASN A 82 3.36 0.04 5.28
CA ASN A 82 4.52 -0.85 5.14
C ASN A 82 4.94 -0.94 3.67
N VAL A 83 6.24 -0.84 3.43
CA VAL A 83 6.80 -0.98 2.07
C VAL A 83 6.90 -2.47 1.76
N MET A 84 6.00 -2.96 0.91
CA MET A 84 5.92 -4.36 0.49
C MET A 84 6.91 -4.69 -0.63
N LYS A 85 7.19 -3.71 -1.48
CA LYS A 85 8.14 -3.86 -2.60
C LYS A 85 8.97 -2.60 -2.76
N PHE A 86 10.23 -2.80 -3.08
CA PHE A 86 11.19 -1.75 -3.40
C PHE A 86 12.06 -2.22 -4.57
N LEU A 87 12.11 -1.44 -5.64
CA LEU A 87 12.93 -1.73 -6.81
C LEU A 87 13.58 -0.44 -7.31
N LYS A 88 14.89 -0.49 -7.55
CA LYS A 88 15.68 0.59 -8.14
C LYS A 88 16.04 0.21 -9.57
N ASN A 89 15.72 1.08 -10.51
CA ASN A 89 16.21 1.02 -11.89
C ASN A 89 17.18 2.18 -12.10
N GLU A 90 18.43 1.87 -12.41
CA GLU A 90 19.43 2.89 -12.70
C GLU A 90 19.15 3.51 -14.07
N TYR A 91 19.49 4.79 -14.24
CA TYR A 91 19.46 5.39 -15.56
C TYR A 91 20.50 4.69 -16.44
N SER A 92 20.08 4.22 -17.61
CA SER A 92 21.02 3.77 -18.63
C SER A 92 21.71 4.99 -19.23
N GLU A 93 23.02 4.91 -19.41
CA GLU A 93 23.78 5.83 -20.27
C GLU A 93 23.31 5.78 -21.74
#